data_AF-A0A973HUG1-F1
#
_entry.id   AF-A0A973HUG1-F1
#
_cell.length_a   1.000
_cell.length_b   1.000
_cell.length_c   1.000
_cell.angle_alpha   90.00
_cell.angle_beta   90.00
_cell.angle_gamma   90.00
#
_symmetry.space_group_name_H-M   'P 1'
#
loop_
_entity.id
_entity.type
_entity.pdbx_description
1 polymer ?
#
loop_
_entity_poly.entity_id
_entity_poly.type
_entity_poly.pdbx_seq_one_letter_code
_entity_poly.pdbx_strand_id
1 'polypeptide(L)'
;MTANGERGLVGLDPTSGPLERQDSRSLAERPASLDGAVIGLVANGLGQGEDFLAALYDELNSLCAPNGAVRVLKQSVSVAPEPADWARLTSEVSVAITGFGG
;
A
#
# COMPACT_ATOMS: atom_id res chain seq x y z
N MET A 1 6.92 -31.05 -32.61
CA MET A 1 5.54 -30.54 -32.63
C MET A 1 5.37 -29.67 -31.39
N THR A 2 5.56 -28.36 -31.55
CA THR A 2 5.61 -27.37 -30.46
C THR A 2 4.20 -26.95 -30.05
N ALA A 3 3.83 -27.18 -28.78
CA ALA A 3 2.63 -26.59 -28.20
C ALA A 3 2.91 -25.12 -27.90
N ASN A 4 2.23 -24.24 -28.62
CA ASN A 4 2.28 -22.80 -28.45
C ASN A 4 1.42 -22.45 -27.23
N GLY A 5 2.05 -22.32 -26.05
CA GLY A 5 1.36 -21.88 -24.85
C GLY A 5 0.99 -20.41 -24.98
N GLU A 6 -0.29 -20.12 -25.21
CA GLU A 6 -0.82 -18.76 -25.19
C GLU A 6 -0.47 -18.12 -23.84
N ARG A 7 0.42 -17.12 -23.86
CA ARG A 7 0.65 -16.25 -22.70
C ARG A 7 -0.57 -15.36 -22.56
N GLY A 8 -1.58 -15.86 -21.84
CA GLY A 8 -2.73 -15.07 -21.44
C GLY A 8 -2.27 -13.85 -20.66
N LEU A 9 -2.69 -12.66 -21.11
CA LEU A 9 -2.59 -11.44 -20.32
C LEU A 9 -3.52 -11.60 -19.11
N VAL A 10 -2.95 -11.62 -17.90
CA VAL A 10 -3.74 -11.60 -16.67
C VAL A 10 -4.07 -10.14 -16.37
N GLY A 11 -5.32 -9.74 -16.63
CA GLY A 11 -5.87 -8.48 -16.17
C GLY A 11 -6.30 -8.63 -14.70
N LEU A 12 -5.64 -7.91 -13.80
CA LEU A 12 -6.13 -7.76 -12.42
C LEU A 12 -7.15 -6.62 -12.42
N ASP A 13 -8.42 -6.97 -12.51
CA ASP A 13 -9.52 -6.02 -12.33
C ASP A 13 -9.82 -5.89 -10.81
N PRO A 14 -9.49 -4.75 -10.17
CA PRO A 14 -9.73 -4.56 -8.74
C PRO A 14 -11.22 -4.43 -8.38
N THR A 15 -12.12 -4.42 -9.37
CA THR A 15 -13.59 -4.35 -9.19
C THR A 15 -14.26 -5.71 -9.33
N SER A 16 -13.57 -6.70 -9.88
CA SER A 16 -13.96 -8.10 -9.84
C SER A 16 -13.85 -8.54 -8.38
N GLY A 17 -14.99 -8.95 -7.78
CA GLY A 17 -15.12 -9.25 -6.36
C GLY A 17 -14.07 -10.22 -5.80
N PRO A 18 -14.06 -10.44 -4.47
CA PRO A 18 -12.97 -11.11 -3.77
C PRO A 18 -12.63 -12.45 -4.44
N LEU A 19 -11.40 -12.58 -4.93
CA LEU A 19 -10.84 -13.87 -5.32
C LEU A 19 -10.99 -14.82 -4.14
N GLU A 20 -11.56 -16.01 -4.37
CA GLU A 20 -11.67 -17.04 -3.32
C GLU A 20 -10.27 -17.33 -2.77
N ARG A 21 -10.01 -16.89 -1.53
CA ARG A 21 -8.75 -17.14 -0.85
C ARG A 21 -8.75 -18.55 -0.29
N GLN A 22 -7.69 -19.28 -0.59
CA GLN A 22 -7.41 -20.59 0.01
C GLN A 22 -6.60 -20.50 1.33
N ASP A 23 -6.32 -19.29 1.84
CA ASP A 23 -5.43 -19.09 2.98
C ASP A 23 -6.21 -18.70 4.25
N SER A 24 -5.81 -19.25 5.41
CA SER A 24 -6.41 -19.05 6.73
C SER A 24 -6.04 -17.72 7.40
N ARG A 25 -5.26 -16.86 6.74
CA ARG A 25 -4.90 -15.53 7.24
C ARG A 25 -6.13 -14.64 7.48
N SER A 26 -6.32 -14.22 8.73
CA SER A 26 -7.26 -13.14 9.06
C SER A 26 -6.74 -11.81 8.52
N LEU A 27 -7.59 -11.05 7.86
CA LEU A 27 -7.30 -9.65 7.55
C LEU A 27 -7.46 -8.79 8.79
N ALA A 28 -6.76 -7.66 8.81
CA ALA A 28 -7.08 -6.59 9.75
C ALA A 28 -8.51 -6.08 9.47
N GLU A 29 -9.24 -5.74 10.52
CA GLU A 29 -10.54 -5.10 10.39
C GLU A 29 -10.40 -3.74 9.71
N ARG A 30 -11.32 -3.43 8.79
CA ARG A 30 -11.35 -2.12 8.17
C ARG A 30 -11.84 -1.10 9.21
N PRO A 31 -11.09 -0.03 9.49
CA PRO A 31 -11.55 1.00 10.40
C PRO A 31 -12.74 1.76 9.80
N ALA A 32 -13.66 2.21 10.66
CA ALA A 32 -14.86 2.94 10.24
C ALA A 32 -14.55 4.37 9.75
N SER A 33 -13.49 4.98 10.27
CA SER A 33 -12.94 6.26 9.80
C SER A 33 -11.42 6.31 10.00
N LEU A 34 -10.79 7.37 9.49
CA LEU A 34 -9.36 7.65 9.66
C LEU A 34 -9.09 8.76 10.68
N ASP A 35 -10.11 9.20 11.44
CA ASP A 35 -9.93 10.25 12.43
C ASP A 35 -9.03 9.76 13.57
N GLY A 36 -8.03 10.57 13.92
CA GLY A 36 -7.01 10.21 14.90
C GLY A 36 -6.04 9.11 14.44
N ALA A 37 -6.18 8.57 13.23
CA ALA A 37 -5.30 7.54 12.71
C ALA A 37 -3.93 8.11 12.34
N VAL A 38 -2.88 7.32 12.52
CA VAL A 38 -1.55 7.62 11.96
C VAL A 38 -1.42 6.88 10.64
N ILE A 39 -1.13 7.60 9.56
CA ILE A 39 -1.09 7.05 8.20
C ILE A 39 0.35 6.71 7.80
N GLY A 40 0.59 5.47 7.42
CA GLY A 40 1.86 5.05 6.82
C GLY A 40 1.86 5.32 5.32
N LEU A 41 2.87 6.00 4.80
CA LEU A 41 3.05 6.25 3.38
C LEU A 41 4.36 5.59 2.94
N VAL A 42 4.25 4.50 2.17
CA VAL A 42 5.41 3.70 1.77
C VAL A 42 5.60 3.79 0.26
N ALA A 43 6.63 4.52 -0.16
CA ALA A 43 7.03 4.65 -1.55
C ALA A 43 8.19 3.70 -1.88
N ASN A 44 8.29 3.29 -3.14
CA ASN A 44 9.37 2.44 -3.63
C ASN A 44 10.41 3.16 -4.49
N GLY A 45 10.32 4.48 -4.60
CA GLY A 45 11.23 5.31 -5.39
C GLY A 45 11.02 5.28 -6.90
N LEU A 46 9.92 4.70 -7.40
CA LEU A 46 9.57 4.76 -8.82
C LEU A 46 8.67 5.95 -9.15
N GLY A 47 8.97 6.60 -10.27
CA GLY A 47 8.16 7.67 -10.84
C GLY A 47 7.90 8.79 -9.84
N GLN A 48 6.65 9.23 -9.76
CA GLN A 48 6.19 10.26 -8.82
C GLN A 48 5.43 9.66 -7.62
N GLY A 49 5.76 8.43 -7.23
CA GLY A 49 5.06 7.74 -6.13
C GLY A 49 5.11 8.50 -4.80
N GLU A 50 6.24 9.14 -4.47
CA GLU A 50 6.34 10.00 -3.27
C GLU A 50 5.44 11.22 -3.36
N ASP A 51 5.52 11.97 -4.47
CA ASP A 51 4.72 13.18 -4.68
C ASP A 51 3.21 12.85 -4.64
N PHE A 52 2.82 11.75 -5.27
CA PHE A 52 1.45 11.26 -5.25
C PHE A 52 0.99 10.93 -3.83
N LEU A 53 1.79 10.18 -3.05
CA LEU A 53 1.44 9.84 -1.68
C LEU A 53 1.40 11.07 -0.77
N ALA A 54 2.24 12.08 -1.02
CA ALA A 54 2.17 13.35 -0.32
C ALA A 54 0.86 14.08 -0.62
N ALA A 55 0.50 14.23 -1.90
CA ALA A 55 -0.76 14.87 -2.30
C ALA A 55 -2.00 14.09 -1.81
N LEU A 56 -1.94 12.76 -1.82
CA LEU A 56 -2.99 11.92 -1.27
C LEU A 56 -3.17 12.16 0.24
N TYR A 57 -2.07 12.29 0.98
CA TYR A 57 -2.17 12.59 2.41
C TYR A 57 -2.78 13.97 2.66
N ASP A 58 -2.46 14.97 1.86
CA ASP A 58 -3.07 16.29 1.96
C ASP A 58 -4.58 16.25 1.69
N GLU A 59 -5.00 15.49 0.68
CA GLU A 59 -6.42 15.24 0.41
C GLU A 59 -7.10 14.52 1.59
N LEU A 60 -6.48 13.47 2.13
CA LEU A 60 -7.01 12.77 3.30
C LEU A 60 -7.16 13.70 4.50
N ASN A 61 -6.17 14.57 4.73
CA ASN A 61 -6.20 15.56 5.81
C ASN A 61 -7.29 16.64 5.62
N SER A 62 -7.80 16.81 4.39
CA SER A 62 -8.95 17.67 4.12
C SER A 62 -10.30 16.98 4.37
N LEU A 63 -10.33 15.64 4.25
CA LEU A 63 -11.54 14.82 4.35
C LEU A 63 -11.78 14.25 5.76
N CYS A 64 -10.70 14.03 6.51
CA CYS A 64 -10.71 13.50 7.87
C CYS A 64 -9.61 14.17 8.69
N ALA A 65 -9.54 13.86 9.99
CA ALA A 65 -8.55 14.43 10.91
C ALA A 65 -7.51 13.38 11.36
N PRO A 66 -6.62 12.90 10.47
CA PRO A 66 -5.56 11.98 10.86
C PRO A 66 -4.60 12.65 11.85
N ASN A 67 -4.04 11.86 12.78
CA ASN A 67 -3.12 12.34 13.82
C ASN A 67 -1.68 12.55 13.31
N GLY A 68 -1.37 12.09 12.10
CA GLY A 68 -0.06 12.29 11.47
C GLY A 68 0.25 11.29 10.37
N ALA A 69 1.49 11.35 9.87
CA ALA A 69 1.99 10.40 8.87
C ALA A 69 3.41 9.91 9.17
N VAL A 70 3.64 8.62 8.94
CA VAL A 70 4.97 8.00 8.88
C VAL A 70 5.32 7.77 7.42
N ARG A 71 6.32 8.49 6.92
CA ARG A 71 6.79 8.41 5.53
C ARG A 71 8.01 7.48 5.46
N VAL A 72 7.97 6.53 4.53
CA VAL A 72 9.04 5.58 4.26
C VAL A 72 9.31 5.54 2.76
N LEU A 73 10.55 5.82 2.39
CA LEU A 73 11.07 5.56 1.06
C LEU A 73 11.94 4.30 1.13
N LYS A 74 11.54 3.25 0.40
CA LYS A 74 12.37 2.06 0.28
C LYS A 74 13.62 2.36 -0.55
N GLN A 75 14.74 1.75 -0.17
CA GLN A 75 15.99 1.85 -0.93
C GLN A 75 15.93 1.20 -2.32
N SER A 76 15.01 0.26 -2.51
CA SER A 76 14.85 -0.47 -3.77
C SER A 76 13.41 -0.88 -4.00
N VAL A 77 13.04 -0.94 -5.28
CA VAL A 77 11.68 -1.24 -5.75
C VAL A 77 11.19 -2.60 -5.28
N SER A 78 12.08 -3.60 -5.26
CA SER A 78 11.75 -5.02 -5.01
C SER A 78 12.09 -5.51 -3.61
N VAL A 79 12.62 -4.64 -2.74
CA VAL A 79 13.05 -5.03 -1.38
C VAL A 79 12.03 -4.53 -0.37
N ALA A 80 11.88 -5.20 0.76
CA ALA A 80 11.07 -4.69 1.87
C ALA A 80 11.64 -3.37 2.42
N PRO A 81 10.86 -2.58 3.18
CA PRO A 81 11.40 -1.50 4.00
C PRO A 81 12.55 -1.98 4.89
N GLU A 82 13.47 -1.07 5.22
CA GLU A 82 14.53 -1.36 6.18
C GLU A 82 13.93 -1.78 7.53
N PRO A 83 14.62 -2.62 8.33
CA PRO A 83 14.08 -3.12 9.59
C PRO A 83 13.60 -2.03 10.56
N ALA A 84 14.29 -0.89 10.59
CA ALA A 84 13.91 0.26 11.42
C ALA A 84 12.60 0.91 10.95
N ASP A 85 12.44 1.08 9.63
CA ASP A 85 11.20 1.61 9.06
C ASP A 85 10.04 0.63 9.25
N TRP A 86 10.31 -0.67 9.10
CA TRP A 86 9.33 -1.71 9.37
C TRP A 86 8.85 -1.69 10.84
N ALA A 87 9.77 -1.50 11.79
CA ALA A 87 9.43 -1.37 13.20
C ALA A 87 8.53 -0.16 13.47
N ARG A 88 8.81 0.99 12.85
CA ARG A 88 7.98 2.20 12.95
C ARG A 88 6.59 1.99 12.34
N LEU A 89 6.53 1.43 11.13
CA LEU A 89 5.27 1.10 10.45
C LEU A 89 4.40 0.15 11.27
N THR A 90 4.99 -0.83 11.96
CA THR A 90 4.21 -1.83 12.71
C THR A 90 3.82 -1.37 14.12
N SER A 91 4.50 -0.36 14.67
CA SER A 91 4.23 0.13 16.04
C SER A 91 3.43 1.43 16.10
N GLU A 92 3.57 2.30 15.10
CA GLU A 92 3.02 3.67 15.14
C GLU A 92 1.83 3.85 14.20
N VAL A 93 1.75 3.08 13.11
CA VAL A 93 0.80 3.31 12.03
C VAL A 93 -0.47 2.50 12.23
N SER A 94 -1.62 3.16 12.04
CA SER A 94 -2.94 2.52 12.07
C SER A 94 -3.30 1.86 10.72
N VAL A 95 -2.91 2.50 9.61
CA VAL A 95 -3.08 1.99 8.25
C VAL A 95 -1.96 2.48 7.34
N ALA A 96 -1.40 1.59 6.52
CA ALA A 96 -0.37 1.94 5.56
C ALA A 96 -0.89 1.89 4.13
N ILE A 97 -0.55 2.91 3.34
CA ILE A 97 -0.79 3.01 1.91
C ILE A 97 0.56 2.85 1.20
N THR A 98 0.60 1.95 0.23
CA THR A 98 1.81 1.65 -0.51
C THR A 98 1.70 2.16 -1.94
N GLY A 99 2.66 3.01 -2.35
CA GLY A 99 2.80 3.49 -3.71
C GLY A 99 3.80 2.61 -4.45
N PHE A 100 3.29 1.67 -5.26
CA PHE A 100 4.11 0.80 -6.11
C PHE A 100 3.71 0.98 -7.58
N GLY A 101 4.67 1.40 -8.40
CA GLY A 101 4.47 1.65 -9.82
C GLY A 101 4.65 3.13 -10.16
N GLY A 102 5.08 3.38 -11.39
CA GLY A 102 5.27 4.71 -11.97
C GLY A 102 4.71 4.73 -13.38
#